data_AF-A0A2S6WJE2-F1
#
_entry.id   AF-A0A2S6WJE2-F1
#
_cell.length_a   1.000
_cell.length_b   1.000
_cell.length_c   1.000
_cell.angle_alpha   90.00
_cell.angle_beta   90.00
_cell.angle_gamma   90.00
#
_symmetry.space_group_name_H-M   'P 1'
#
loop_
_entity.id
_entity.type
_entity.pdbx_description
1 polymer ?
#
loop_
_entity_poly.entity_id
_entity_poly.type
_entity_poly.pdbx_seq_one_letter_code
_entity_poly.pdbx_strand_id
1 'polypeptide(L)'
;MTRPPPGGHPRRMARFQHTVTLVPVPRRWLEACVAALYDLAQDTAVEGGRLRLPDGRPLPGLVLTRGRHLGPGAQYRPVHEEVGRPDADQCLTVLSWDRRRETALEVVTLDDAPARPARLVCALGLTSAERPRQAWLSATLRSGGERAKYLGGTGRLRLDLGRWWQATSHGRHPSRAPLSGALTHALARVSVTAVPCLAPDGRWRVTVRARVRGRSVARPLLPLATAVLGRRARRACAEALERAAAAWNAQVPELVRKDGERLGAELADALLGS
;
A
#
# COMPACT_ATOMS: atom_id res chain seq x y z
N MET A 1 44.05 -36.65 -12.71
CA MET A 1 43.96 -35.71 -11.57
C MET A 1 42.96 -34.61 -11.91
N THR A 2 41.69 -34.82 -11.57
CA THR A 2 40.59 -33.92 -11.91
C THR A 2 40.26 -33.10 -10.66
N ARG A 3 40.60 -31.80 -10.67
CA ARG A 3 40.19 -30.86 -9.62
C ARG A 3 38.67 -30.71 -9.64
N PRO A 4 37.95 -30.94 -8.52
CA PRO A 4 36.55 -30.57 -8.43
C PRO A 4 36.42 -29.03 -8.34
N PRO A 5 35.42 -28.42 -9.00
CA PRO A 5 35.17 -26.99 -8.85
C PRO A 5 34.71 -26.69 -7.41
N PRO A 6 35.03 -25.50 -6.87
CA PRO A 6 34.68 -25.15 -5.51
C PRO A 6 33.16 -25.14 -5.37
N GLY A 7 32.66 -25.97 -4.46
CA GLY A 7 31.26 -26.03 -4.07
C GLY A 7 30.78 -24.66 -3.64
N GLY A 8 30.15 -23.94 -4.56
CA GLY A 8 29.33 -22.78 -4.22
C GLY A 8 28.21 -23.28 -3.32
N HIS A 9 28.35 -23.05 -2.02
CA HIS A 9 27.27 -23.31 -1.06
C HIS A 9 25.96 -22.75 -1.64
N PRO A 10 24.90 -23.55 -1.80
CA PRO A 10 23.62 -23.03 -2.23
C PRO A 10 23.23 -21.96 -1.21
N ARG A 11 23.26 -20.68 -1.62
CA ARG A 11 22.76 -19.56 -0.83
C ARG A 11 21.29 -19.85 -0.52
N ARG A 12 21.03 -20.53 0.59
CA ARG A 12 19.69 -20.99 0.98
C ARG A 12 18.83 -19.77 1.23
N MET A 13 17.99 -19.49 0.25
CA MET A 13 17.02 -18.40 0.27
C MET A 13 15.66 -19.00 0.60
N ALA A 14 15.03 -18.55 1.68
CA ALA A 14 13.67 -18.97 1.95
C ALA A 14 12.74 -18.36 0.91
N ARG A 15 12.11 -19.22 0.11
CA ARG A 15 11.10 -18.85 -0.87
C ARG A 15 9.71 -19.17 -0.30
N PHE A 16 8.79 -18.25 -0.56
CA PHE A 16 7.36 -18.40 -0.33
C PHE A 16 6.65 -18.10 -1.65
N GLN A 17 5.64 -18.89 -1.95
CA GLN A 17 4.75 -18.70 -3.09
C GLN A 17 3.35 -19.04 -2.62
N HIS A 18 2.44 -18.11 -2.81
CA HIS A 18 1.02 -18.27 -2.49
C HIS A 18 0.20 -17.59 -3.56
N THR A 19 -0.95 -18.16 -3.89
CA THR A 19 -1.81 -17.66 -4.95
C THR A 19 -3.16 -17.34 -4.36
N VAL A 20 -3.65 -16.12 -4.60
CA VAL A 20 -4.97 -15.66 -4.18
C VAL A 20 -5.81 -15.33 -5.41
N THR A 21 -7.13 -15.39 -5.26
CA THR A 21 -8.07 -15.03 -6.31
C THR A 21 -8.73 -13.70 -5.95
N LEU A 22 -8.70 -12.75 -6.88
CA LEU A 22 -9.24 -11.41 -6.73
C LEU A 22 -10.31 -11.15 -7.79
N VAL A 23 -11.34 -10.41 -7.41
CA VAL A 23 -12.30 -9.85 -8.36
C VAL A 23 -11.57 -8.84 -9.27
N PRO A 24 -11.79 -8.92 -10.60
CA PRO A 24 -11.13 -8.04 -11.55
C PRO A 24 -11.64 -6.62 -11.43
N VAL A 25 -10.73 -5.66 -11.57
CA VAL A 25 -11.07 -4.24 -11.67
C VAL A 25 -10.83 -3.77 -13.10
N PRO A 26 -11.87 -3.36 -13.84
CA PRO A 26 -11.71 -2.82 -15.18
C PRO A 26 -10.84 -1.58 -15.15
N ARG A 27 -9.87 -1.49 -16.08
CA ARG A 27 -8.97 -0.34 -16.20
C ARG A 27 -9.71 0.99 -16.31
N ARG A 28 -10.70 1.05 -17.21
CA ARG A 28 -11.52 2.23 -17.46
C ARG A 28 -12.26 2.72 -16.20
N TRP A 29 -12.70 1.78 -15.37
CA TRP A 29 -13.38 2.11 -14.11
C TRP A 29 -12.39 2.73 -13.12
N LEU A 30 -11.16 2.18 -12.99
CA LEU A 30 -10.15 2.78 -12.11
C LEU A 30 -9.75 4.18 -12.59
N GLU A 31 -9.57 4.36 -13.90
CA GLU A 31 -9.27 5.67 -14.51
C GLU A 31 -10.37 6.70 -14.17
N ALA A 32 -11.65 6.33 -14.33
CA ALA A 32 -12.78 7.20 -13.99
C ALA A 32 -12.88 7.48 -12.49
N CYS A 33 -12.70 6.47 -11.64
CA CYS A 33 -12.76 6.60 -10.18
C CYS A 33 -11.66 7.53 -9.65
N VAL A 34 -10.42 7.37 -10.13
CA VAL A 34 -9.32 8.26 -9.75
C VAL A 34 -9.58 9.69 -10.23
N ALA A 35 -10.06 9.88 -11.46
CA ALA A 35 -10.42 11.21 -11.95
C ALA A 35 -11.50 11.88 -11.08
N ALA A 36 -12.58 11.16 -10.75
CA ALA A 36 -13.65 11.65 -9.91
C ALA A 36 -13.18 12.02 -8.50
N LEU A 37 -12.29 11.22 -7.89
CA LEU A 37 -11.70 11.55 -6.59
C LEU A 37 -10.85 12.83 -6.64
N TYR A 38 -10.17 13.08 -7.76
CA TYR A 38 -9.44 14.34 -7.96
C TYR A 38 -10.37 15.52 -8.10
N ASP A 39 -11.41 15.39 -8.92
CA ASP A 39 -12.39 16.45 -9.13
C ASP A 39 -13.04 16.81 -7.80
N LEU A 40 -13.50 15.81 -7.05
CA LEU A 40 -14.05 15.99 -5.70
C LEU A 40 -13.05 16.70 -4.77
N ALA A 41 -11.79 16.27 -4.74
CA ALA A 41 -10.78 16.91 -3.92
C ALA A 41 -10.54 18.36 -4.35
N GLN A 42 -10.45 18.64 -5.65
CA GLN A 42 -10.19 19.99 -6.17
C GLN A 42 -11.36 20.96 -5.93
N ASP A 43 -12.58 20.44 -5.96
CA ASP A 43 -13.80 21.24 -5.77
C ASP A 43 -14.11 21.45 -4.27
N THR A 44 -13.38 20.80 -3.36
CA THR A 44 -13.54 21.09 -1.92
C THR A 44 -13.00 22.48 -1.57
N ALA A 45 -13.83 23.24 -0.87
CA ALA A 45 -13.45 24.53 -0.32
C ALA A 45 -12.87 24.38 1.09
N VAL A 46 -12.07 25.33 1.53
CA VAL A 46 -11.56 25.38 2.91
C VAL A 46 -12.09 26.62 3.61
N GLU A 47 -12.81 26.41 4.70
CA GLU A 47 -13.36 27.47 5.54
C GLU A 47 -12.97 27.22 6.99
N GLY A 48 -12.22 28.16 7.59
CA GLY A 48 -11.75 28.00 8.98
C GLY A 48 -10.89 26.74 9.22
N GLY A 49 -10.22 26.23 8.19
CA GLY A 49 -9.44 24.99 8.23
C GLY A 49 -10.27 23.70 8.08
N ARG A 50 -11.60 23.79 8.05
CA ARG A 50 -12.47 22.64 7.74
C ARG A 50 -12.67 22.53 6.24
N LEU A 51 -12.69 21.29 5.75
CA LEU A 51 -12.99 21.00 4.35
C LEU A 51 -14.51 21.04 4.16
N ARG A 52 -14.97 21.65 3.07
CA ARG A 52 -16.35 21.62 2.63
C ARG A 52 -16.44 21.01 1.25
N LEU A 53 -17.42 20.15 1.08
CA LEU A 53 -17.80 19.62 -0.21
C LEU A 53 -18.35 20.73 -1.13
N PRO A 54 -18.43 20.49 -2.44
CA PRO A 54 -18.91 21.49 -3.41
C PRO A 54 -20.35 21.94 -3.16
N ASP A 55 -21.16 21.09 -2.51
CA ASP A 55 -22.53 21.37 -2.09
C ASP A 55 -22.61 22.20 -0.77
N GLY A 56 -21.47 22.60 -0.23
CA GLY A 56 -21.34 23.39 0.99
C GLY A 56 -21.41 22.59 2.28
N ARG A 57 -21.63 21.27 2.24
CA ARG A 57 -21.62 20.42 3.44
C ARG A 57 -20.19 20.27 4.00
N PRO A 58 -19.99 20.29 5.33
CA PRO A 58 -18.67 20.05 5.90
C PRO A 58 -18.24 18.62 5.65
N LEU A 59 -17.05 18.40 5.12
CA LEU A 59 -16.43 17.08 5.05
C LEU A 59 -15.87 16.75 6.44
N PRO A 60 -16.44 15.79 7.18
CA PRO A 60 -15.95 15.45 8.50
C PRO A 60 -14.67 14.62 8.39
N GLY A 61 -14.02 14.43 9.54
CA GLY A 61 -12.88 13.53 9.64
C GLY A 61 -11.53 14.13 9.22
N LEU A 62 -11.44 15.28 8.55
CA LEU A 62 -10.17 15.92 8.18
C LEU A 62 -10.20 17.45 8.32
N VAL A 63 -9.14 18.02 8.89
CA VAL A 63 -8.93 19.48 8.94
C VAL A 63 -7.58 19.87 8.36
N LEU A 64 -7.56 20.93 7.56
CA LEU A 64 -6.33 21.57 7.10
C LEU A 64 -5.72 22.38 8.25
N THR A 65 -4.55 21.94 8.70
CA THR A 65 -3.81 22.57 9.80
C THR A 65 -2.71 23.51 9.33
N ARG A 66 -2.14 23.26 8.15
CA ARG A 66 -1.05 24.06 7.59
C ARG A 66 -1.05 24.04 6.07
N GLY A 67 -0.61 25.14 5.47
CA GLY A 67 -0.38 25.24 4.02
C GLY A 67 -1.63 25.62 3.24
N ARG A 68 -1.52 25.55 1.91
CA ARG A 68 -2.63 25.80 0.98
C ARG A 68 -3.28 24.48 0.63
N HIS A 69 -4.61 24.41 0.62
CA HIS A 69 -5.36 23.22 0.20
C HIS A 69 -4.80 22.60 -1.09
N LEU A 70 -4.51 21.30 -1.05
CA LEU A 70 -3.91 20.48 -2.12
C LEU A 70 -2.56 20.99 -2.65
N GLY A 71 -2.00 22.05 -2.08
CA GLY A 71 -0.67 22.52 -2.40
C GLY A 71 0.39 21.59 -1.79
N PRO A 72 1.56 21.45 -2.44
CA PRO A 72 2.71 20.82 -1.81
C PRO A 72 3.00 21.45 -0.43
N GLY A 73 3.13 20.61 0.59
CA GLY A 73 3.30 21.00 1.99
C GLY A 73 2.00 21.23 2.77
N ALA A 74 0.82 21.05 2.16
CA ALA A 74 -0.45 21.06 2.89
C ALA A 74 -0.49 19.93 3.91
N GLN A 75 -0.89 20.23 5.15
CA GLN A 75 -0.98 19.26 6.24
C GLN A 75 -2.41 19.16 6.73
N TYR A 76 -2.95 17.96 6.66
CA TYR A 76 -4.27 17.60 7.18
C TYR A 76 -4.11 16.70 8.38
N ARG A 77 -5.00 16.85 9.37
CA ARG A 77 -5.08 15.95 10.51
C ARG A 77 -6.46 15.33 10.58
N PRO A 78 -6.56 14.04 10.92
CA PRO A 78 -7.85 13.43 11.15
C PRO A 78 -8.52 14.08 12.36
N VAL A 79 -9.84 14.17 12.36
CA VAL A 79 -10.63 14.55 13.53
C VAL A 79 -11.53 13.38 13.86
N HIS A 80 -11.36 12.78 15.03
CA HIS A 80 -12.30 11.79 15.52
C HIS A 80 -13.54 12.50 16.08
N GLU A 81 -14.73 12.14 15.60
CA GLU A 81 -15.98 12.80 15.97
C GLU A 81 -16.24 12.78 17.49
N GLU A 82 -15.86 11.69 18.17
CA GLU A 82 -16.00 11.54 19.63
C GLU A 82 -15.19 12.56 20.45
N VAL A 83 -14.04 13.01 19.93
CA VAL A 83 -13.12 13.92 20.64
C VAL A 83 -13.25 15.36 20.13
N GLY A 84 -13.71 15.54 18.89
CA GLY A 84 -13.87 16.84 18.23
C GLY A 84 -12.55 17.62 18.03
N ARG A 85 -11.40 17.01 18.37
CA ARG A 85 -10.07 17.59 18.26
C ARG A 85 -9.25 16.87 17.18
N PRO A 86 -8.38 17.59 16.46
CA PRO A 86 -7.49 16.97 15.50
C PRO A 86 -6.54 16.01 16.20
N ASP A 87 -6.42 14.80 15.67
CA ASP A 87 -5.48 13.79 16.13
C ASP A 87 -4.05 14.33 15.99
N ALA A 88 -3.35 14.45 17.12
CA ALA A 88 -1.97 14.91 17.14
C ALA A 88 -1.01 13.84 16.64
N ASP A 89 -1.43 12.57 16.68
CA ASP A 89 -0.61 11.41 16.41
C ASP A 89 -0.60 11.06 14.92
N GLN A 90 -1.58 11.54 14.14
CA GLN A 90 -1.63 11.35 12.70
C GLN A 90 -1.62 12.65 11.91
N CYS A 91 -0.77 12.70 10.88
CA CYS A 91 -0.67 13.84 9.97
C CYS A 91 -0.53 13.36 8.53
N LEU A 92 -1.40 13.85 7.65
CA LEU A 92 -1.36 13.66 6.21
C LEU A 92 -0.74 14.92 5.56
N THR A 93 0.39 14.77 4.87
CA THR A 93 1.06 15.84 4.15
C THR A 93 0.98 15.61 2.64
N VAL A 94 0.60 16.64 1.89
CA VAL A 94 0.66 16.61 0.42
C VAL A 94 2.10 16.84 -0.01
N LEU A 95 2.72 15.85 -0.66
CA LEU A 95 4.07 15.98 -1.20
C LEU A 95 4.06 16.57 -2.61
N SER A 96 3.11 16.12 -3.43
CA SER A 96 2.87 16.64 -4.77
C SER A 96 1.41 16.47 -5.14
N TRP A 97 0.89 17.40 -5.93
CA TRP A 97 -0.49 17.37 -6.43
C TRP A 97 -0.53 17.90 -7.85
N ASP A 98 -0.26 17.02 -8.81
CA ASP A 98 -0.36 17.30 -10.24
C ASP A 98 -1.11 16.15 -10.91
N ARG A 99 -2.28 16.47 -11.48
CA ARG A 99 -3.18 15.51 -12.13
C ARG A 99 -2.51 14.73 -13.26
N ARG A 100 -1.55 15.33 -13.97
CA ARG A 100 -0.91 14.75 -15.15
C ARG A 100 0.44 14.12 -14.86
N ARG A 101 1.16 14.62 -13.84
CA ARG A 101 2.50 14.14 -13.50
C ARG A 101 2.49 13.16 -12.35
N GLU A 102 2.33 13.67 -11.13
CA GLU A 102 2.43 12.89 -9.91
C GLU A 102 1.53 13.49 -8.85
N THR A 103 0.94 12.60 -8.06
CA THR A 103 0.40 12.98 -6.77
C THR A 103 0.91 12.02 -5.73
N ALA A 104 1.40 12.61 -4.66
CA ALA A 104 2.03 11.89 -3.58
C ALA A 104 1.59 12.49 -2.26
N LEU A 105 1.28 11.59 -1.33
CA LEU A 105 0.84 11.91 0.01
C LEU A 105 1.77 11.19 0.99
N GLU A 106 2.10 11.85 2.09
CA GLU A 106 2.81 11.27 3.23
C GLU A 106 1.87 11.21 4.42
N VAL A 107 1.66 10.02 4.97
CA VAL A 107 0.98 9.82 6.24
C VAL A 107 2.04 9.53 7.29
N VAL A 108 2.12 10.38 8.30
CA VAL A 108 2.90 10.15 9.51
C VAL A 108 1.94 9.73 10.60
N THR A 109 2.21 8.57 11.20
CA THR A 109 1.52 8.09 12.42
C THR A 109 2.55 7.93 13.53
N LEU A 110 2.26 8.54 14.66
CA LEU A 110 2.97 8.42 15.92
C LEU A 110 2.17 7.47 16.81
N ASP A 111 2.88 6.66 17.57
CA ASP A 111 2.34 5.86 18.65
C ASP A 111 3.22 6.22 19.84
N ASP A 112 2.68 7.02 20.76
CA ASP A 112 3.40 7.49 21.94
C ASP A 112 3.20 6.55 23.15
N ALA A 113 2.87 5.27 22.91
CA ALA A 113 2.82 4.26 23.95
C ALA A 113 4.12 4.25 24.79
N PRO A 114 4.06 4.50 26.11
CA PRO A 114 5.26 4.72 26.95
C PRO A 114 6.27 3.57 26.90
N ALA A 115 5.78 2.34 26.71
CA ALA A 115 6.63 1.16 26.64
C ALA A 115 7.38 1.03 25.31
N ARG A 116 6.82 1.52 24.20
CA ARG A 116 7.31 1.31 22.83
C ARG A 116 6.86 2.41 21.88
N PRO A 117 7.42 3.63 21.98
CA PRO A 117 7.04 4.69 21.06
C PRO A 117 7.42 4.28 19.64
N ALA A 118 6.55 4.52 18.68
CA ALA A 118 6.78 4.19 17.28
C ALA A 118 6.37 5.34 16.36
N ARG A 119 7.12 5.51 15.29
CA ARG A 119 6.85 6.47 14.22
C ARG A 119 6.82 5.72 12.91
N LEU A 120 5.65 5.68 12.30
CA LEU A 120 5.41 5.15 10.96
C LEU A 120 5.29 6.32 9.99
N VAL A 121 6.14 6.33 8.96
CA VAL A 121 6.06 7.29 7.84
C VAL A 121 5.73 6.52 6.58
N CYS A 122 4.56 6.76 6.01
CA CYS A 122 4.04 6.10 4.82
C CYS A 122 3.86 7.13 3.71
N ALA A 123 4.74 7.13 2.72
CA ALA A 123 4.54 7.89 1.49
C ALA A 123 3.88 6.99 0.44
N LEU A 124 2.80 7.45 -0.17
CA LEU A 124 2.14 6.79 -1.30
C LEU A 124 2.03 7.76 -2.45
N GLY A 125 2.05 7.24 -3.68
CA GLY A 125 1.87 8.10 -4.83
C GLY A 125 1.40 7.37 -6.08
N LEU A 126 0.86 8.17 -6.98
CA LEU A 126 0.31 7.78 -8.26
C LEU A 126 0.92 8.63 -9.36
N THR A 127 1.41 7.97 -10.41
CA THR A 127 1.89 8.65 -11.62
C THR A 127 0.73 8.79 -12.61
N SER A 128 0.34 10.05 -12.87
CA SER A 128 -0.82 10.47 -13.66
C SER A 128 -2.16 9.99 -13.10
N ALA A 129 -2.98 10.92 -12.63
CA ALA A 129 -4.34 10.64 -12.19
C ALA A 129 -5.31 10.38 -13.35
N GLU A 130 -5.14 11.12 -14.46
CA GLU A 130 -5.96 10.95 -15.68
C GLU A 130 -5.79 9.55 -16.30
N ARG A 131 -4.56 9.01 -16.26
CA ARG A 131 -4.24 7.68 -16.78
C ARG A 131 -3.25 6.99 -15.85
N PRO A 132 -3.72 6.39 -14.74
CA PRO A 132 -2.87 5.73 -13.75
C PRO A 132 -1.90 4.73 -14.37
N ARG A 133 -0.61 5.09 -14.38
CA ARG A 133 0.44 4.22 -14.96
C ARG A 133 1.15 3.40 -13.91
N GLN A 134 1.47 4.04 -12.79
CA GLN A 134 2.23 3.43 -11.71
C GLN A 134 1.73 3.94 -10.37
N ALA A 135 1.50 3.02 -9.45
CA ALA A 135 1.31 3.34 -8.03
C ALA A 135 2.55 2.90 -7.26
N TRP A 136 2.89 3.64 -6.21
CA TRP A 136 4.00 3.29 -5.34
C TRP A 136 3.66 3.58 -3.88
N LEU A 137 4.28 2.83 -2.98
CA LEU A 137 4.15 2.97 -1.54
C LEU A 137 5.54 2.79 -0.92
N SER A 138 5.90 3.65 0.01
CA SER A 138 7.13 3.58 0.80
C SER A 138 6.76 3.78 2.26
N ALA A 139 7.03 2.78 3.10
CA ALA A 139 6.75 2.83 4.52
C ALA A 139 8.06 2.73 5.31
N THR A 140 8.24 3.56 6.32
CA THR A 140 9.37 3.49 7.25
C THR A 140 8.84 3.47 8.66
N LEU A 141 9.07 2.37 9.36
CA LEU A 141 8.78 2.23 10.78
C LEU A 141 10.07 2.46 11.56
N ARG A 142 10.03 3.41 12.49
CA ARG A 142 11.06 3.62 13.51
C ARG A 142 10.42 3.38 14.86
N SER A 143 10.98 2.47 15.65
CA SER A 143 10.57 2.23 17.03
C SER A 143 11.62 2.82 17.97
N GLY A 144 11.22 3.42 19.09
CA GLY A 144 12.08 3.81 20.20
C GLY A 144 12.25 2.69 21.24
N GLY A 145 13.09 2.94 22.25
CA GLY A 145 13.38 2.01 23.35
C GLY A 145 14.61 1.11 23.15
N GLU A 146 14.93 0.29 24.16
CA GLU A 146 16.17 -0.49 24.25
C GLU A 146 16.37 -1.51 23.10
N ARG A 147 15.26 -1.96 22.48
CA ARG A 147 15.25 -2.87 21.31
C ARG A 147 14.95 -2.17 19.98
N ALA A 148 14.94 -0.84 19.94
CA ALA A 148 14.62 0.01 18.78
C ALA A 148 15.31 -0.43 17.48
N LYS A 149 16.59 -0.79 17.57
CA LYS A 149 17.41 -1.17 16.41
C LYS A 149 16.96 -2.44 15.70
N TYR A 150 16.15 -3.28 16.35
CA TYR A 150 15.70 -4.58 15.81
C TYR A 150 14.21 -4.63 15.47
N LEU A 151 13.48 -3.53 15.63
CA LEU A 151 12.04 -3.47 15.38
C LEU A 151 11.70 -2.46 14.26
N GLY A 152 12.65 -1.62 13.86
CA GLY A 152 12.51 -0.72 12.71
C GLY A 152 12.66 -1.42 11.35
N GLY A 153 11.98 -0.88 10.34
CA GLY A 153 12.04 -1.42 8.98
C GLY A 153 11.60 -0.42 7.93
N THR A 154 12.05 -0.63 6.70
CA THR A 154 11.66 0.16 5.52
C THR A 154 11.10 -0.74 4.45
N GLY A 155 9.83 -0.53 4.10
CA GLY A 155 9.13 -1.18 2.99
C GLY A 155 9.03 -0.26 1.79
N ARG A 156 9.16 -0.81 0.59
CA ARG A 156 8.81 -0.14 -0.67
C ARG A 156 8.03 -1.11 -1.55
N LEU A 157 6.97 -0.63 -2.18
CA LEU A 157 6.14 -1.36 -3.13
C LEU A 157 5.92 -0.49 -4.36
N ARG A 158 5.95 -1.11 -5.53
CA ARG A 158 5.66 -0.48 -6.82
C ARG A 158 4.73 -1.39 -7.60
N LEU A 159 3.68 -0.81 -8.13
CA LEU A 159 2.69 -1.44 -8.98
C LEU A 159 2.68 -0.71 -10.33
N ASP A 160 3.08 -1.42 -11.37
CA ASP A 160 2.95 -1.01 -12.77
C ASP A 160 1.58 -1.45 -13.27
N LEU A 161 0.64 -0.49 -13.30
CA LEU A 161 -0.76 -0.73 -13.61
C LEU A 161 -0.93 -1.14 -15.07
N GLY A 162 -0.18 -0.52 -15.99
CA GLY A 162 -0.17 -0.89 -17.40
C GLY A 162 0.20 -2.35 -17.61
N ARG A 163 1.29 -2.81 -16.98
CA ARG A 163 1.68 -4.22 -17.03
C ARG A 163 0.72 -5.14 -16.29
N TRP A 164 0.08 -4.68 -15.22
CA TRP A 164 -0.91 -5.45 -14.48
C TRP A 164 -2.08 -5.85 -15.38
N TRP A 165 -2.69 -4.90 -16.09
CA TRP A 165 -3.78 -5.20 -17.01
C TRP A 165 -3.35 -5.94 -18.27
N GLN A 166 -2.14 -5.70 -18.79
CA GLN A 166 -1.61 -6.48 -19.91
C GLN A 166 -1.51 -7.97 -19.56
N ALA A 167 -1.02 -8.29 -18.36
CA ALA A 167 -0.89 -9.66 -17.86
C ALA A 167 -2.26 -10.36 -17.65
N THR A 168 -3.33 -9.60 -17.45
CA THR A 168 -4.70 -10.13 -17.31
C THR A 168 -5.51 -10.12 -18.61
N SER A 169 -5.02 -9.50 -19.69
CA SER A 169 -5.80 -9.40 -20.94
C SER A 169 -5.42 -10.44 -22.00
N HIS A 170 -4.15 -10.85 -22.09
CA HIS A 170 -3.66 -11.57 -23.28
C HIS A 170 -2.93 -12.89 -23.02
N GLY A 171 -3.05 -13.47 -21.81
CA GLY A 171 -2.37 -14.73 -21.47
C GLY A 171 -0.84 -14.68 -21.55
N ARG A 172 -0.24 -13.54 -21.95
CA ARG A 172 1.20 -13.34 -22.02
C ARG A 172 1.75 -13.16 -20.62
N HIS A 173 2.71 -13.99 -20.27
CA HIS A 173 3.49 -13.79 -19.06
C HIS A 173 4.33 -12.51 -19.21
N PRO A 174 4.15 -11.51 -18.34
CA PRO A 174 4.93 -10.30 -18.42
C PRO A 174 6.40 -10.62 -18.11
N SER A 175 7.32 -10.07 -18.90
CA SER A 175 8.77 -10.26 -18.70
C SER A 175 9.27 -9.74 -17.34
N ARG A 176 8.51 -8.84 -16.72
CA ARG A 176 8.75 -8.30 -15.37
C ARG A 176 7.46 -8.33 -14.55
N ALA A 177 7.57 -8.70 -13.29
CA ALA A 177 6.42 -8.71 -12.39
C ALA A 177 5.82 -7.29 -12.27
N PRO A 178 4.50 -7.12 -12.53
CA PRO A 178 3.86 -5.80 -12.49
C PRO A 178 3.84 -5.22 -11.08
N LEU A 179 3.72 -6.06 -10.06
CA LEU A 179 3.90 -5.65 -8.66
C LEU A 179 5.23 -6.16 -8.14
N SER A 180 6.03 -5.26 -7.58
CA SER A 180 7.31 -5.58 -6.97
C SER A 180 7.56 -4.72 -5.75
N GLY A 181 8.18 -5.30 -4.72
CA GLY A 181 8.48 -4.59 -3.49
C GLY A 181 9.64 -5.21 -2.73
N ALA A 182 10.16 -4.43 -1.79
CA ALA A 182 11.18 -4.88 -0.87
C ALA A 182 10.89 -4.34 0.53
N LEU A 183 10.94 -5.22 1.52
CA LEU A 183 10.96 -4.88 2.93
C LEU A 183 12.36 -5.13 3.47
N THR A 184 12.97 -4.10 4.02
CA THR A 184 14.30 -4.17 4.63
C THR A 184 14.12 -3.99 6.13
N HIS A 185 14.50 -5.03 6.85
CA HIS A 185 14.57 -5.07 8.31
C HIS A 185 16.04 -5.23 8.73
N ALA A 186 16.34 -5.00 10.01
CA ALA A 186 17.68 -5.17 10.56
C ALA A 186 18.23 -6.59 10.33
N LEU A 187 17.37 -7.60 10.49
CA LEU A 187 17.74 -9.03 10.43
C LEU A 187 17.52 -9.67 9.05
N ALA A 188 16.60 -9.13 8.25
CA ALA A 188 16.19 -9.75 7.00
C ALA A 188 15.82 -8.71 5.94
N ARG A 189 16.01 -9.09 4.68
CA ARG A 189 15.47 -8.40 3.52
C ARG A 189 14.49 -9.34 2.83
N VAL A 190 13.26 -8.91 2.70
CA VAL A 190 12.21 -9.59 1.96
C VAL A 190 12.04 -8.87 0.63
N SER A 191 11.99 -9.61 -0.46
CA SER A 191 11.56 -9.09 -1.77
C SER A 191 10.28 -9.80 -2.16
N VAL A 192 9.28 -9.03 -2.56
CA VAL A 192 7.95 -9.51 -2.95
C VAL A 192 7.72 -9.16 -4.40
N THR A 193 7.15 -10.10 -5.15
CA THR A 193 6.68 -9.88 -6.51
C THR A 193 5.31 -10.52 -6.65
N ALA A 194 4.36 -9.84 -7.29
CA ALA A 194 3.08 -10.44 -7.63
C ALA A 194 2.84 -10.34 -9.14
N VAL A 195 2.32 -11.42 -9.70
CA VAL A 195 1.98 -11.53 -11.12
C VAL A 195 0.53 -11.98 -11.20
N PRO A 196 -0.37 -11.17 -11.78
CA PRO A 196 -1.72 -11.58 -12.03
C PRO A 196 -1.79 -12.41 -13.31
N CYS A 197 -2.73 -13.34 -13.36
CA CYS A 197 -3.21 -13.95 -14.59
C CYS A 197 -4.74 -14.01 -14.55
N LEU A 198 -5.37 -13.93 -15.72
CA LEU A 198 -6.80 -14.16 -15.81
C LEU A 198 -7.06 -15.66 -15.72
N ALA A 199 -7.92 -16.05 -14.77
CA ALA A 199 -8.38 -17.41 -14.64
C ALA A 199 -9.60 -17.65 -15.55
N PRO A 200 -9.91 -18.93 -15.89
CA PRO A 200 -11.04 -19.25 -16.76
C PRO A 200 -12.40 -18.79 -16.24
N ASP A 201 -12.52 -18.56 -14.94
CA ASP A 201 -13.71 -18.02 -14.26
C ASP A 201 -13.85 -16.49 -14.37
N GLY A 202 -12.97 -15.84 -15.14
CA GLY A 202 -12.94 -14.39 -15.32
C GLY A 202 -12.31 -13.63 -14.14
N ARG A 203 -11.83 -14.32 -13.09
CA ARG A 203 -11.20 -13.70 -11.93
C ARG A 203 -9.70 -13.56 -12.12
N TRP A 204 -9.09 -12.66 -11.35
CA TRP A 204 -7.62 -12.53 -11.34
C TRP A 204 -7.02 -13.50 -10.35
N ARG A 205 -6.23 -14.45 -10.85
CA ARG A 205 -5.39 -15.29 -10.03
C ARG A 205 -4.03 -14.60 -9.86
N VAL A 206 -3.73 -14.17 -8.65
CA VAL A 206 -2.51 -13.41 -8.34
C VAL A 206 -1.54 -14.31 -7.60
N THR A 207 -0.45 -14.67 -8.26
CA THR A 207 0.63 -15.41 -7.61
C THR A 207 1.61 -14.45 -6.95
N VAL A 208 1.63 -14.44 -5.63
CA VAL A 208 2.57 -13.68 -4.80
C VAL A 208 3.77 -14.56 -4.49
N ARG A 209 4.96 -14.07 -4.82
CA ARG A 209 6.24 -14.70 -4.51
C ARG A 209 7.02 -13.80 -3.56
N ALA A 210 7.40 -14.33 -2.41
CA ALA A 210 8.29 -13.65 -1.48
C ALA A 210 9.62 -14.41 -1.38
N ARG A 211 10.71 -13.67 -1.33
CA ARG A 211 12.07 -14.19 -1.14
C ARG A 211 12.67 -13.49 0.06
N VAL A 212 13.04 -14.26 1.08
CA VAL A 212 13.63 -13.77 2.31
C VAL A 212 15.14 -14.06 2.29
N ARG A 213 15.93 -13.03 2.57
CA ARG A 213 17.39 -13.09 2.67
C ARG A 213 17.83 -12.52 4.02
N GLY A 214 18.69 -13.24 4.74
CA GLY A 214 19.27 -12.73 5.99
C GLY A 214 20.28 -11.61 5.74
N ARG A 215 20.34 -10.65 6.67
CA ARG A 215 21.38 -9.63 6.72
C ARG A 215 22.33 -9.88 7.90
N SER A 216 23.60 -9.55 7.68
CA SER A 216 24.66 -9.56 8.71
C SER A 216 24.68 -10.86 9.56
N VAL A 217 24.72 -10.73 10.89
CA VAL A 217 24.82 -11.79 11.90
C VAL A 217 23.66 -12.79 11.94
N ALA A 218 22.51 -12.48 11.34
CA ALA A 218 21.37 -13.40 11.28
C ALA A 218 21.49 -14.45 10.15
N ARG A 219 22.44 -14.26 9.21
CA ARG A 219 22.69 -15.22 8.12
C ARG A 219 22.92 -16.66 8.59
N PRO A 220 23.79 -16.95 9.58
CA PRO A 220 24.02 -18.32 10.04
C PRO A 220 22.80 -18.93 10.74
N LEU A 221 21.95 -18.12 11.40
CA LEU A 221 20.78 -18.61 12.14
C LEU A 221 19.54 -18.78 11.27
N LEU A 222 19.51 -18.19 10.08
CA LEU A 222 18.33 -18.18 9.22
C LEU A 222 17.87 -19.58 8.80
N PRO A 223 18.74 -20.54 8.43
CA PRO A 223 18.33 -21.91 8.13
C PRO A 223 17.58 -22.55 9.31
N LEU A 224 18.11 -22.39 10.52
CA LEU A 224 17.51 -22.93 11.74
C LEU A 224 16.15 -22.29 12.02
N ALA A 225 16.09 -20.95 11.98
CA ALA A 225 14.85 -20.21 12.15
C ALA A 225 13.82 -20.57 11.07
N THR A 226 14.23 -20.79 9.82
CA THR A 226 13.31 -21.21 8.75
C THR A 226 12.83 -22.65 8.90
N ALA A 227 13.64 -23.55 9.45
CA ALA A 227 13.21 -24.92 9.73
C ALA A 227 12.15 -24.95 10.84
N VAL A 228 12.36 -24.17 11.90
CA VAL A 228 11.48 -24.13 13.09
C VAL A 228 10.25 -23.25 12.84
N LEU A 229 10.46 -22.00 12.43
CA LEU A 229 9.43 -20.98 12.33
C LEU A 229 8.92 -20.78 10.90
N GLY A 230 9.63 -21.29 9.88
CA GLY A 230 9.28 -21.01 8.48
C GLY A 230 7.90 -21.55 8.09
N ARG A 231 7.45 -22.69 8.63
CA ARG A 231 6.08 -23.18 8.38
C ARG A 231 5.03 -22.23 8.96
N ARG A 232 5.22 -21.76 10.21
CA ARG A 232 4.32 -20.81 10.87
C ARG A 232 4.31 -19.46 10.14
N ALA A 233 5.48 -18.95 9.79
CA ALA A 233 5.61 -17.71 9.03
C ALA A 233 4.94 -17.80 7.66
N ARG A 234 5.13 -18.91 6.94
CA ARG A 234 4.44 -19.15 5.66
C ARG A 234 2.92 -19.20 5.82
N ARG A 235 2.41 -19.86 6.86
CA ARG A 235 0.98 -19.90 7.18
C ARG A 235 0.44 -18.52 7.50
N ALA A 236 1.09 -17.78 8.41
CA ALA A 236 0.69 -16.41 8.75
C ALA A 236 0.71 -15.48 7.52
N CYS A 237 1.71 -15.60 6.63
CA CYS A 237 1.73 -14.86 5.38
C CYS A 237 0.61 -15.28 4.43
N ALA A 238 0.34 -16.58 4.28
CA ALA A 238 -0.77 -17.06 3.46
C ALA A 238 -2.11 -16.57 3.99
N GLU A 239 -2.37 -16.70 5.29
CA GLU A 239 -3.57 -16.20 5.97
C GLU A 239 -3.73 -14.68 5.82
N ALA A 240 -2.64 -13.91 5.94
CA ALA A 240 -2.70 -12.47 5.73
C ALA A 240 -3.06 -12.12 4.27
N LEU A 241 -2.52 -12.87 3.29
CA LEU A 241 -2.88 -12.70 1.89
C LEU A 241 -4.33 -13.11 1.61
N GLU A 242 -4.82 -14.19 2.21
CA GLU A 242 -6.21 -14.62 2.09
C GLU A 242 -7.16 -13.61 2.73
N ARG A 243 -6.82 -13.06 3.92
CA ARG A 243 -7.61 -11.99 4.55
C ARG A 243 -7.66 -10.74 3.68
N ALA A 244 -6.52 -10.35 3.09
CA ALA A 244 -6.49 -9.21 2.17
C ALA A 244 -7.30 -9.47 0.90
N ALA A 245 -7.25 -10.70 0.35
CA ALA A 245 -8.05 -11.11 -0.79
C ALA A 245 -9.55 -11.14 -0.47
N ALA A 246 -9.93 -11.62 0.72
CA ALA A 246 -11.30 -11.62 1.18
C ALA A 246 -11.83 -10.19 1.35
N ALA A 247 -11.05 -9.30 1.98
CA ALA A 247 -11.42 -7.89 2.13
C ALA A 247 -11.58 -7.21 0.76
N TRP A 248 -10.65 -7.46 -0.18
CA TRP A 248 -10.77 -6.99 -1.56
C TRP A 248 -12.04 -7.51 -2.22
N ASN A 249 -12.30 -8.82 -2.16
CA ASN A 249 -13.45 -9.45 -2.78
C ASN A 249 -14.78 -9.08 -2.12
N ALA A 250 -14.77 -8.55 -0.90
CA ALA A 250 -15.96 -8.03 -0.23
C ALA A 250 -16.22 -6.56 -0.62
N GLN A 251 -15.18 -5.72 -0.63
CA GLN A 251 -15.33 -4.27 -0.79
C GLN A 251 -15.31 -3.83 -2.25
N VAL A 252 -14.38 -4.35 -3.05
CA VAL A 252 -14.14 -3.87 -4.41
C VAL A 252 -15.29 -4.16 -5.38
N PRO A 253 -16.01 -5.30 -5.33
CA PRO A 253 -17.14 -5.50 -6.25
C PRO A 253 -18.24 -4.46 -6.03
N GLU A 254 -18.55 -4.13 -4.78
CA GLU A 254 -19.53 -3.09 -4.44
C GLU A 254 -19.09 -1.73 -4.97
N LEU A 255 -17.80 -1.42 -4.88
CA LEU A 255 -17.23 -0.21 -5.47
C LEU A 255 -17.31 -0.23 -7.00
N VAL A 256 -16.92 -1.34 -7.65
CA VAL A 256 -16.88 -1.45 -9.13
C VAL A 256 -18.28 -1.42 -9.75
N ARG A 257 -19.30 -1.90 -9.04
CA ARG A 257 -20.70 -1.83 -9.48
C ARG A 257 -21.27 -0.42 -9.41
N LYS A 258 -20.66 0.47 -8.64
CA LYS A 258 -21.04 1.87 -8.54
C LYS A 258 -20.28 2.66 -9.60
N ASP A 259 -21.02 3.39 -10.44
CA ASP A 259 -20.42 4.34 -11.37
C ASP A 259 -19.58 5.36 -10.60
N GLY A 260 -18.44 5.78 -11.16
CA GLY A 260 -17.45 6.61 -10.45
C GLY A 260 -18.00 7.91 -9.86
N GLU A 261 -19.02 8.50 -10.50
CA GLU A 261 -19.74 9.69 -10.00
C GLU A 261 -20.59 9.37 -8.76
N ARG A 262 -21.30 8.23 -8.76
CA ARG A 262 -22.10 7.76 -7.62
C ARG A 262 -21.22 7.35 -6.44
N LEU A 263 -20.01 6.88 -6.72
CA LEU A 263 -19.00 6.54 -5.75
C LEU A 263 -18.39 7.80 -5.10
N GLY A 264 -18.21 8.89 -5.86
CA GLY A 264 -17.85 10.19 -5.31
C GLY A 264 -18.93 10.76 -4.37
N ALA A 265 -20.20 10.67 -4.78
CA ALA A 265 -21.35 11.09 -3.97
C ALA A 265 -21.51 10.22 -2.70
N GLU A 266 -21.35 8.90 -2.80
CA GLU A 266 -21.44 8.01 -1.64
C GLU A 266 -20.19 8.04 -0.76
N LEU A 267 -18.99 8.32 -1.28
CA LEU A 267 -17.83 8.59 -0.43
C LEU A 267 -18.00 9.91 0.30
N ALA A 268 -18.59 10.92 -0.34
CA ALA A 268 -19.02 12.14 0.33
C ALA A 268 -20.04 11.79 1.43
N ASP A 269 -21.09 11.02 1.14
CA ASP A 269 -22.11 10.64 2.12
C ASP A 269 -21.62 9.68 3.23
N ALA A 270 -20.67 8.79 2.92
CA ALA A 270 -20.07 7.85 3.88
C ALA A 270 -19.01 8.54 4.75
N LEU A 271 -18.31 9.54 4.22
CA LEU A 271 -17.51 10.45 5.03
C LEU A 271 -18.45 11.27 5.93
N LEU A 272 -19.56 11.79 5.41
CA LEU A 272 -20.57 12.56 6.15
C LEU A 272 -21.37 11.76 7.21
N GLY A 273 -21.28 10.43 7.23
CA GLY A 273 -22.18 9.56 8.00
C GLY A 273 -21.51 8.73 9.11
N SER A 274 -20.26 9.01 9.48
CA SER A 274 -19.50 8.23 10.48
C SER A 274 -18.88 9.06 11.58
#